data_AF-A0A379V2M9-F1
#
_entry.id   AF-A0A379V2M9-F1
#
_cell.length_a   1.000
_cell.length_b   1.000
_cell.length_c   1.000
_cell.angle_alpha   90.00
_cell.angle_beta   90.00
_cell.angle_gamma   90.00
#
_symmetry.space_group_name_H-M   'P 1'
#
loop_
_entity.id
_entity.type
_entity.pdbx_description
1 polymer ?
#
loop_
_entity_poly.entity_id
_entity_poly.type
_entity_poly.pdbx_seq_one_letter_code
_entity_poly.pdbx_strand_id
1 'polypeptide(L)'
;MRVVYTGGPLPADRESLFTLSIAAIPSGKPEANRVQMAFRSALKLLYRPEGLAGNPQQAYRHLIWSLTPDGATVRNPTPYYVTLFLLRANERAQDNAGVVAPFATRQTDWCRHTVRCTVRWQSINDYGRVMPAQTVDLTRIH
;
A
#
# COMPACT_ATOMS: atom_id res chain seq x y z
N MET A 1 -11.64 -4.86 21.52
CA MET A 1 -11.79 -3.66 20.66
C MET A 1 -12.97 -3.89 19.72
N ARG A 2 -13.85 -2.89 19.53
CA ARG A 2 -14.97 -2.95 18.59
C ARG A 2 -14.86 -1.77 17.62
N VAL A 3 -14.98 -2.04 16.32
CA VAL A 3 -15.06 -1.02 15.28
C VAL A 3 -16.50 -1.02 14.76
N VAL A 4 -17.11 0.16 14.64
CA VAL A 4 -18.51 0.32 14.19
C VAL A 4 -18.52 1.30 13.02
N TYR A 5 -19.14 0.90 11.93
CA TYR A 5 -19.42 1.80 10.81
C TYR A 5 -20.63 2.68 11.15
N THR A 6 -20.48 3.99 11.06
CA THR A 6 -21.49 4.97 11.48
C THR A 6 -22.41 5.45 10.35
N GLY A 7 -22.32 4.83 9.15
CA GLY A 7 -23.27 5.06 8.06
C GLY A 7 -23.01 6.29 7.17
N GLY A 8 -21.83 6.93 7.26
CA GLY A 8 -21.45 7.98 6.31
C GLY A 8 -21.19 7.42 4.90
N PRO A 9 -21.45 8.17 3.82
CA PRO A 9 -21.38 7.63 2.46
C PRO A 9 -19.98 7.12 2.13
N LEU A 10 -19.89 5.86 1.70
CA LEU A 10 -18.67 5.24 1.18
C LEU A 10 -18.91 4.74 -0.26
N PRO A 11 -17.88 4.75 -1.11
CA PRO A 11 -17.95 4.12 -2.43
C PRO A 11 -18.41 2.66 -2.32
N ALA A 12 -19.40 2.28 -3.13
CA ALA A 12 -19.87 0.91 -3.22
C ALA A 12 -19.11 0.07 -4.25
N ASP A 13 -18.34 0.73 -5.13
CA ASP A 13 -17.63 0.11 -6.25
C ASP A 13 -16.16 -0.24 -5.95
N ARG A 14 -15.65 0.14 -4.77
CA ARG A 14 -14.24 -0.04 -4.38
C ARG A 14 -14.03 -0.05 -2.88
N GLU A 15 -12.87 -0.53 -2.46
CA GLU A 15 -12.42 -0.40 -1.07
C GLU A 15 -12.19 1.07 -0.67
N SER A 16 -12.35 1.33 0.62
CA SER A 16 -11.96 2.59 1.27
C SER A 16 -10.86 2.35 2.30
N LEU A 17 -9.82 3.19 2.31
CA LEU A 17 -8.69 3.08 3.23
C LEU A 17 -8.80 4.10 4.37
N PHE A 18 -8.69 3.60 5.59
CA PHE A 18 -8.62 4.36 6.83
C PHE A 18 -7.34 4.03 7.61
N THR A 19 -6.99 4.89 8.55
CA THR A 19 -5.92 4.65 9.52
C THR A 19 -6.51 4.46 10.90
N LEU A 20 -6.32 3.27 11.47
CA LEU A 20 -6.61 3.01 12.86
C LEU A 20 -5.42 3.40 13.72
N SER A 21 -5.57 4.45 14.53
CA SER A 21 -4.58 4.89 15.51
C SER A 21 -4.89 4.34 16.90
N ILE A 22 -3.96 3.59 17.49
CA ILE A 22 -4.05 3.07 18.85
C ILE A 22 -2.92 3.68 19.67
N ALA A 23 -3.24 4.33 20.79
CA ALA A 23 -2.25 4.93 21.69
C ALA A 23 -2.26 4.18 23.03
N ALA A 24 -1.09 3.69 23.45
CA ALA A 24 -0.84 3.15 24.78
C ALA A 24 -0.08 4.21 25.58
N ILE A 25 -0.79 4.87 26.49
CA ILE A 25 -0.27 5.95 27.32
C ILE A 25 0.06 5.35 28.69
N PRO A 26 1.32 5.43 29.15
CA PRO A 26 1.68 4.94 30.48
C PRO A 26 0.98 5.78 31.56
N SER A 27 0.50 5.11 32.60
CA SER A 27 -0.07 5.77 33.78
C SER A 27 1.03 6.17 34.77
N GLY A 28 0.82 7.27 35.50
CA GLY A 28 1.72 7.73 36.56
C GLY A 28 2.38 9.07 36.24
N LYS A 29 2.95 9.73 37.26
CA LYS A 29 3.72 10.96 37.05
C LYS A 29 5.11 10.60 36.52
N PRO A 30 5.70 11.39 35.62
CA PRO A 30 7.11 11.26 35.29
C PRO A 30 7.96 11.46 36.55
N GLU A 31 8.80 10.48 36.89
CA GLU A 31 9.71 10.57 38.02
C GLU A 31 11.11 11.00 37.54
N ALA A 32 11.85 11.71 38.40
CA ALA A 32 13.23 12.04 38.12
C ALA A 32 14.05 10.75 37.87
N ASN A 33 14.87 10.76 36.82
CA ASN A 33 15.73 9.64 36.42
C ASN A 33 15.01 8.36 35.95
N ARG A 34 13.76 8.44 35.46
CA ARG A 34 13.09 7.33 34.78
C ARG A 34 12.62 7.70 33.37
N VAL A 35 12.81 6.78 32.43
CA VAL A 35 12.26 6.90 31.07
C VAL A 35 10.86 6.28 31.05
N GLN A 36 9.86 7.08 30.68
CA GLN A 36 8.51 6.60 30.37
C GLN A 36 8.31 6.62 28.86
N MET A 37 7.81 5.52 28.30
CA MET A 37 7.58 5.39 26.87
C MET A 37 6.07 5.29 26.59
N ALA A 38 5.58 6.14 25.70
CA ALA A 38 4.26 6.02 25.11
C ALA A 38 4.39 5.40 23.72
N PHE A 39 3.46 4.51 23.38
CA PHE A 39 3.47 3.82 22.09
C PHE A 39 2.23 4.20 21.28
N ARG A 40 2.43 4.54 20.00
CA ARG A 40 1.33 4.72 19.05
C ARG A 40 1.49 3.77 17.88
N SER A 41 0.50 2.92 17.68
CA SER A 41 0.40 2.06 16.49
C SER A 41 -0.56 2.69 15.50
N ALA A 42 -0.15 2.79 14.24
CA ALA A 42 -1.00 3.21 13.13
C ALA A 42 -1.14 2.03 12.15
N LEU A 43 -2.37 1.53 12.01
CA LEU A 43 -2.68 0.35 11.20
C LEU A 43 -3.60 0.75 10.03
N LYS A 44 -3.40 0.15 8.87
CA LYS A 44 -4.33 0.28 7.74
C LYS A 44 -5.63 -0.46 8.08
N LEU A 45 -6.76 0.18 7.85
CA LEU A 45 -8.10 -0.40 7.97
C LEU A 45 -8.81 -0.25 6.63
N LEU A 46 -9.10 -1.37 5.97
CA LEU A 46 -9.79 -1.39 4.68
C LEU A 46 -11.27 -1.72 4.89
N TYR A 47 -12.14 -0.85 4.42
CA TYR A 47 -13.56 -1.15 4.26
C TYR A 47 -13.80 -1.70 2.87
N ARG A 48 -14.42 -2.88 2.77
CA ARG A 48 -14.72 -3.57 1.52
C ARG A 48 -16.24 -3.74 1.40
N PRO A 49 -16.90 -3.02 0.47
CA PRO A 49 -18.28 -3.29 0.10
C PRO A 49 -18.49 -4.75 -0.34
N GLU A 50 -19.68 -5.29 -0.14
CA GLU A 50 -20.05 -6.57 -0.73
C GLU A 50 -20.17 -6.47 -2.26
N GLY A 51 -19.91 -7.57 -2.97
CA GLY A 51 -20.14 -7.65 -4.41
C GLY A 51 -19.06 -7.03 -5.31
N LEU A 52 -17.90 -6.61 -4.78
CA LEU A 52 -16.79 -6.16 -5.62
C LEU A 52 -16.33 -7.28 -6.57
N ALA A 53 -16.12 -6.93 -7.84
CA ALA A 53 -15.68 -7.88 -8.85
C ALA A 53 -14.22 -8.35 -8.62
N GLY A 54 -13.92 -9.57 -9.06
CA GLY A 54 -12.58 -10.15 -8.98
C GLY A 54 -12.22 -10.70 -7.59
N ASN A 55 -10.94 -11.04 -7.40
CA ASN A 55 -10.44 -11.64 -6.16
C ASN A 55 -9.38 -10.71 -5.52
N PRO A 56 -9.59 -10.23 -4.26
CA PRO A 56 -8.62 -9.38 -3.57
C PRO A 56 -7.22 -10.02 -3.48
N GLN A 57 -7.16 -11.35 -3.32
CA GLN A 57 -5.89 -12.10 -3.22
C GLN A 57 -5.07 -12.08 -4.52
N GLN A 58 -5.70 -11.74 -5.66
CA GLN A 58 -5.06 -11.69 -6.97
C GLN A 58 -4.83 -10.26 -7.46
N ALA A 59 -5.41 -9.25 -6.81
CA ALA A 59 -5.37 -7.85 -7.26
C ALA A 59 -3.94 -7.33 -7.52
N TYR A 60 -2.98 -7.76 -6.69
CA TYR A 60 -1.58 -7.35 -6.82
C TYR A 60 -0.90 -7.79 -8.12
N ARG A 61 -1.40 -8.86 -8.77
CA ARG A 61 -0.91 -9.35 -10.06
C ARG A 61 -1.44 -8.56 -11.24
N HIS A 62 -2.53 -7.83 -11.04
CA HIS A 62 -3.19 -7.05 -12.07
C HIS A 62 -2.69 -5.59 -12.14
N LEU A 63 -1.69 -5.24 -11.32
CA LEU A 63 -1.03 -3.95 -11.44
C LEU A 63 -0.34 -3.84 -12.79
N ILE A 64 -0.59 -2.74 -13.47
CA ILE A 64 -0.02 -2.45 -14.78
C ILE A 64 1.03 -1.37 -14.61
N TRP A 65 2.24 -1.68 -15.05
CA TRP A 65 3.39 -0.80 -14.92
C TRP A 65 3.78 -0.23 -16.28
N SER A 66 4.22 1.02 -16.28
CA SER A 66 4.82 1.68 -17.43
C SER A 66 5.97 2.58 -16.99
N LEU A 67 6.84 2.95 -17.93
CA LEU A 67 8.00 3.82 -17.67
C LEU A 67 7.88 5.10 -18.48
N THR A 68 7.98 6.23 -17.79
CA THR A 68 7.93 7.59 -18.36
C THR A 68 9.27 8.30 -18.12
N PRO A 69 9.51 9.49 -18.72
CA PRO A 69 10.67 10.32 -18.38
C PRO A 69 10.79 10.63 -16.88
N ASP A 70 9.66 10.83 -16.22
CA ASP A 70 9.56 11.23 -14.81
C ASP A 70 9.69 10.06 -13.83
N GLY A 71 9.59 8.83 -14.32
CA GLY A 71 9.76 7.59 -13.55
C GLY A 71 8.72 6.52 -13.89
N ALA A 72 8.70 5.46 -13.08
CA ALA A 72 7.73 4.38 -13.20
C ALA A 72 6.33 4.86 -12.80
N THR A 73 5.33 4.45 -13.57
CA THR A 73 3.91 4.64 -13.28
C THR A 73 3.30 3.29 -12.98
N VAL A 74 2.43 3.23 -11.96
CA VAL A 74 1.66 2.02 -11.64
C VAL A 74 0.17 2.33 -11.66
N ARG A 75 -0.58 1.57 -12.47
CA ARG A 75 -2.04 1.63 -12.55
C ARG A 75 -2.63 0.41 -11.88
N ASN A 76 -3.60 0.64 -11.00
CA ASN A 76 -4.40 -0.40 -10.40
C ASN A 76 -5.79 -0.42 -11.05
N PRO A 77 -6.10 -1.39 -11.93
CA PRO A 77 -7.42 -1.51 -12.55
C PRO A 77 -8.48 -2.15 -11.63
N THR A 78 -8.11 -2.55 -10.41
CA THR A 78 -8.98 -3.37 -9.55
C THR A 78 -9.70 -2.52 -8.49
N PRO A 79 -10.79 -3.02 -7.90
CA PRO A 79 -11.50 -2.33 -6.81
C PRO A 79 -10.81 -2.45 -5.43
N TYR A 80 -9.60 -3.03 -5.37
CA TYR A 80 -8.88 -3.34 -4.12
C TYR A 80 -7.60 -2.52 -3.96
N TYR A 81 -7.26 -2.10 -2.74
CA TYR A 81 -5.96 -1.51 -2.45
C TYR A 81 -4.86 -2.58 -2.53
N VAL A 82 -3.77 -2.28 -3.23
CA VAL A 82 -2.59 -3.15 -3.27
C VAL A 82 -1.46 -2.54 -2.48
N THR A 83 -0.90 -3.26 -1.50
CA THR A 83 0.30 -2.83 -0.79
C THR A 83 1.54 -3.25 -1.57
N LEU A 84 2.43 -2.30 -1.85
CA LEU A 84 3.73 -2.59 -2.45
C LEU A 84 4.73 -2.88 -1.33
N PHE A 85 4.95 -4.17 -1.06
CA PHE A 85 5.84 -4.65 -0.01
C PHE A 85 7.17 -5.13 -0.61
N LEU A 86 8.28 -4.85 0.09
CA LEU A 86 9.65 -5.18 -0.35
C LEU A 86 9.92 -4.77 -1.81
N LEU A 87 9.41 -3.61 -2.22
CA LEU A 87 9.56 -3.15 -3.59
C LEU A 87 11.01 -2.75 -3.86
N ARG A 88 11.52 -3.21 -5.00
CA ARG A 88 12.77 -2.77 -5.60
C ARG A 88 12.50 -2.25 -7.00
N ALA A 89 13.08 -1.10 -7.32
CA ALA A 89 13.15 -0.56 -8.66
C ALA A 89 14.62 -0.57 -9.08
N ASN A 90 14.94 -1.39 -10.08
CA ASN A 90 16.28 -1.96 -10.28
C ASN A 90 16.80 -2.56 -8.96
N GLU A 91 18.07 -2.35 -8.63
CA GLU A 91 18.67 -2.85 -7.38
C GLU A 91 18.34 -1.99 -6.15
N ARG A 92 17.59 -0.89 -6.32
CA ARG A 92 17.29 0.06 -5.24
C ARG A 92 15.97 -0.29 -4.53
N ALA A 93 16.08 -0.63 -3.25
CA ALA A 93 14.92 -0.77 -2.37
C ALA A 93 14.16 0.56 -2.23
N GLN A 94 12.85 0.48 -2.27
CA GLN A 94 11.95 1.61 -2.08
C GLN A 94 11.24 1.46 -0.74
N ASP A 95 11.80 2.09 0.29
CA ASP A 95 11.19 2.13 1.61
C ASP A 95 9.85 2.84 1.55
N ASN A 96 8.88 2.34 2.31
CA ASN A 96 7.54 2.94 2.37
C ASN A 96 6.86 3.11 1.00
N ALA A 97 7.10 2.18 0.06
CA ALA A 97 6.46 2.14 -1.26
C ALA A 97 4.91 2.20 -1.23
N GLY A 98 4.31 1.95 -0.06
CA GLY A 98 2.94 2.36 0.24
C GLY A 98 1.89 1.48 -0.41
N VAL A 99 0.79 2.10 -0.86
CA VAL A 99 -0.33 1.42 -1.51
C VAL A 99 -0.64 2.02 -2.87
N VAL A 100 -1.22 1.23 -3.76
CA VAL A 100 -1.84 1.69 -5.00
C VAL A 100 -3.36 1.60 -4.81
N ALA A 101 -4.04 2.74 -4.87
CA ALA A 101 -5.47 2.83 -4.62
C ALA A 101 -6.30 2.18 -5.75
N PRO A 102 -7.54 1.73 -5.46
CA PRO A 102 -8.44 1.20 -6.47
C PRO A 102 -8.68 2.17 -7.63
N PHE A 103 -8.65 1.65 -8.86
CA PHE A 103 -8.88 2.41 -10.09
C PHE A 103 -8.01 3.67 -10.26
N ALA A 104 -6.87 3.71 -9.58
CA ALA A 104 -5.97 4.85 -9.60
C ALA A 104 -4.68 4.54 -10.34
N THR A 105 -4.09 5.59 -10.87
CA THR A 105 -2.72 5.60 -11.40
C THR A 105 -1.85 6.40 -10.45
N ARG A 106 -0.68 5.87 -10.10
CA ARG A 106 0.30 6.55 -9.25
C ARG A 106 1.60 6.75 -10.01
N GLN A 107 1.98 8.00 -10.20
CA GLN A 107 3.30 8.38 -10.68
C GLN A 107 4.32 8.22 -9.54
N THR A 108 5.52 7.77 -9.88
CA THR A 108 6.68 7.73 -8.97
C THR A 108 7.88 8.39 -9.62
N ASP A 109 8.90 8.69 -8.82
CA ASP A 109 10.22 9.13 -9.26
C ASP A 109 11.21 7.96 -9.44
N TRP A 110 10.75 6.73 -9.26
CA TRP A 110 11.58 5.54 -9.39
C TRP A 110 11.99 5.35 -10.84
N CYS A 111 13.26 5.01 -11.08
CA CYS A 111 13.81 4.86 -12.42
C CYS A 111 13.64 6.12 -13.31
N ARG A 112 13.61 7.32 -12.72
CA ARG A 112 13.63 8.57 -13.50
C ARG A 112 14.87 8.63 -14.39
N HIS A 113 14.71 9.18 -15.59
CA HIS A 113 15.78 9.32 -16.58
C HIS A 113 16.43 8.00 -17.07
N THR A 114 15.83 6.83 -16.80
CA THR A 114 16.32 5.55 -17.35
C THR A 114 15.50 5.09 -18.56
N VAL A 115 16.15 4.34 -19.46
CA VAL A 115 15.50 3.71 -20.63
C VAL A 115 14.90 2.34 -20.30
N ARG A 116 15.43 1.67 -19.28
CA ARG A 116 14.96 0.38 -18.76
C ARG A 116 14.84 0.44 -17.25
N CYS A 117 13.87 -0.29 -16.72
CA CYS A 117 13.63 -0.40 -15.28
C CYS A 117 13.02 -1.75 -14.95
N THR A 118 13.64 -2.52 -14.07
CA THR A 118 13.06 -3.76 -13.53
C THR A 118 12.39 -3.44 -12.19
N VAL A 119 11.08 -3.61 -12.09
CA VAL A 119 10.36 -3.43 -10.82
C VAL A 119 10.00 -4.80 -10.26
N ARG A 120 10.45 -5.09 -9.04
CA ARG A 120 10.12 -6.31 -8.31
C ARG A 120 9.43 -5.96 -7.01
N TRP A 121 8.30 -6.60 -6.70
CA TRP A 121 7.57 -6.36 -5.46
C TRP A 121 6.84 -7.61 -4.97
N GLN A 122 6.48 -7.60 -3.70
CA GLN A 122 5.51 -8.51 -3.09
C GLN A 122 4.30 -7.69 -2.60
N SER A 123 3.22 -8.36 -2.23
CA SER A 123 2.11 -7.72 -1.52
C SER A 123 1.89 -8.41 -0.19
N ILE A 124 1.26 -7.72 0.75
CA ILE A 124 0.69 -8.31 1.96
C ILE A 124 -0.81 -8.45 1.73
N ASN A 125 -1.37 -9.61 2.05
CA ASN A 125 -2.80 -9.86 1.91
C ASN A 125 -3.60 -9.58 3.20
N ASP A 126 -4.92 -9.78 3.15
CA ASP A 126 -5.84 -9.49 4.27
C ASP A 126 -5.51 -10.27 5.56
N TYR A 127 -4.82 -11.40 5.45
CA TYR A 127 -4.40 -12.23 6.58
C TYR A 127 -2.98 -11.90 7.07
N GLY A 128 -2.38 -10.83 6.58
CA GLY A 128 -1.00 -10.45 6.90
C GLY A 128 0.06 -11.33 6.24
N ARG A 129 -0.31 -12.20 5.29
CA ARG A 129 0.66 -13.06 4.60
C ARG A 129 1.33 -12.31 3.46
N VAL A 130 2.64 -12.50 3.34
CA VAL A 130 3.42 -12.03 2.20
C VAL A 130 3.14 -12.92 0.99
N MET A 131 2.69 -12.32 -0.10
CA MET A 131 2.37 -12.98 -1.35
C MET A 131 3.63 -13.23 -2.20
N PRO A 132 3.61 -14.20 -3.14
CA PRO A 132 4.71 -14.44 -4.06
C PRO A 132 5.10 -13.18 -4.84
N ALA A 133 6.40 -13.01 -5.10
CA ALA A 133 6.92 -11.84 -5.80
C ALA A 133 6.40 -11.73 -7.23
N GLN A 134 6.24 -10.50 -7.69
CA GLN A 134 6.05 -10.13 -9.09
C GLN A 134 7.30 -9.38 -9.56
N THR A 135 7.66 -9.57 -10.82
CA THR A 135 8.71 -8.81 -11.50
C THR A 135 8.14 -8.34 -12.83
N VAL A 136 8.40 -7.08 -13.18
CA VAL A 136 8.11 -6.52 -14.51
C VAL A 136 9.34 -5.79 -15.03
N ASP A 137 9.68 -6.04 -16.28
CA ASP A 137 10.73 -5.32 -16.99
C ASP A 137 10.10 -4.25 -17.88
N LEU A 138 10.38 -2.99 -17.56
CA LEU A 138 9.84 -1.83 -18.25
C LEU A 138 10.90 -1.27 -19.19
N THR A 139 10.45 -0.88 -20.39
CA THR A 139 11.27 -0.16 -21.35
C THR A 139 10.51 1.09 -21.77
N ARG A 140 11.21 2.23 -21.85
CA ARG A 140 10.62 3.46 -22.37
C ARG A 140 10.43 3.31 -23.87
N ILE A 141 9.20 3.48 -24.34
CA ILE A 141 8.91 3.56 -25.77
C ILE A 141 9.21 5.01 -26.19
N HIS A 142 10.02 5.16 -27.24
CA HIS A 142 10.38 6.44 -27.83
C HIS A 142 9.23 7.03 -28.64
#